data_AF-A0A7V4W6V0-F1
#
_entry.id   AF-A0A7V4W6V0-F1
#
_cell.length_a   1.000
_cell.length_b   1.000
_cell.length_c   1.000
_cell.angle_alpha   90.00
_cell.angle_beta   90.00
_cell.angle_gamma   90.00
#
_symmetry.space_group_name_H-M   'P 1'
#
loop_
_entity.id
_entity.type
_entity.pdbx_description
1 polymer ?
#
loop_
_entity_poly.entity_id
_entity_poly.type
_entity_poly.pdbx_seq_one_letter_code
_entity_poly.pdbx_strand_id
1 'polypeptide(L)'
;MCKECGCGEEAALVCERCGGRVVLVDGTPVCTACGARGQAGEVARPAHHHEHDHAAGAQVGRPDDLTRLRILLPHWLEHNDEHLRDLRTWAQTARGLGASQAADLLERAVRQMEAANRELAAALEALGH
;
A
#
# COMPACT_ATOMS: atom_id res chain seq x y z
N MET A 1 20.85 7.97 13.50
CA MET A 1 21.81 7.19 12.68
C MET A 1 22.93 6.67 13.58
N CYS A 2 22.82 5.45 14.11
CA CYS A 2 23.97 4.72 14.66
C CYS A 2 24.74 4.02 13.54
N LYS A 3 26.06 4.17 13.46
CA LYS A 3 26.85 3.69 12.30
C LYS A 3 27.13 2.17 12.27
N GLU A 4 26.73 1.40 13.27
CA GLU A 4 26.82 -0.09 13.25
C GLU A 4 25.46 -0.80 13.39
N CYS A 5 24.41 -0.07 13.77
CA CYS A 5 23.01 -0.57 13.84
C CYS A 5 22.15 -0.05 12.68
N GLY A 6 22.56 1.03 12.00
CA GLY A 6 21.75 1.68 10.98
C GLY A 6 20.42 2.25 11.50
N CYS A 7 20.20 2.28 12.82
CA CYS A 7 19.02 2.91 13.41
C CYS A 7 19.16 4.44 13.27
N GLY A 8 18.76 4.89 12.09
CA GLY A 8 18.57 6.26 11.67
C GLY A 8 17.13 6.45 11.26
N GLU A 9 16.44 7.22 12.10
CA GLU A 9 15.33 8.11 11.79
C GLU A 9 14.06 7.45 11.23
N GLU A 10 12.99 7.60 12.02
CA GLU A 10 11.64 7.07 11.79
C GLU A 10 11.48 5.59 12.13
N ALA A 11 11.54 5.27 13.43
CA ALA A 11 10.69 4.21 13.95
C ALA A 11 9.23 4.64 13.70
N ALA A 12 8.73 4.34 12.50
CA ALA A 12 7.33 4.54 12.17
C ALA A 12 6.52 3.78 13.22
N LEU A 13 5.87 4.51 14.11
CA LEU A 13 4.97 3.90 15.07
C LEU A 13 3.89 3.20 14.24
N VAL A 14 3.75 1.89 14.43
CA VAL A 14 2.75 1.08 13.75
C VAL A 14 1.63 0.82 14.73
N CYS A 15 0.39 0.97 14.28
CA CYS A 15 -0.77 0.71 15.11
C CYS A 15 -0.89 -0.79 15.37
N GLU A 16 -0.81 -1.22 16.61
CA GLU A 16 -0.94 -2.63 17.01
C GLU A 16 -2.32 -3.22 16.65
N ARG A 17 -3.33 -2.37 16.43
CA ARG A 17 -4.68 -2.80 16.07
C ARG A 17 -4.83 -3.18 14.60
N CYS A 18 -4.14 -2.49 13.68
CA CYS A 18 -4.38 -2.65 12.25
C CYS A 18 -3.14 -2.61 11.36
N GLY A 19 -1.94 -2.48 11.94
CA GLY A 19 -0.71 -2.33 11.16
C GLY A 19 -0.56 -0.98 10.44
N GLY A 20 -1.50 -0.04 10.65
CA GLY A 20 -1.48 1.26 10.01
C GLY A 20 -0.46 2.22 10.62
N ARG A 21 0.03 3.18 9.83
CA ARG A 21 0.98 4.20 10.29
C ARG A 21 0.36 5.09 11.35
N VAL A 22 1.10 5.34 12.43
CA VAL A 22 0.72 6.22 13.54
C VAL A 22 1.52 7.51 13.45
N VAL A 23 0.83 8.63 13.65
CA VAL A 23 1.41 9.97 13.76
C VAL A 23 1.13 10.55 15.14
N LEU A 24 1.97 11.47 15.61
CA LEU A 24 1.71 12.19 16.86
C LEU A 24 0.92 13.47 16.55
N VAL A 25 -0.25 13.62 17.16
CA VAL A 25 -1.07 14.85 17.14
C VAL A 25 -1.14 15.35 18.57
N ASP A 26 -0.56 16.52 18.85
CA ASP A 26 -0.47 17.10 20.20
C ASP A 26 0.14 16.13 21.24
N GLY A 27 1.18 15.39 20.84
CA GLY A 27 1.82 14.37 21.68
C GLY A 27 1.04 13.06 21.82
N THR A 28 -0.15 12.96 21.21
CA THR A 28 -0.98 11.75 21.24
C THR A 28 -0.76 10.91 19.97
N PRO A 29 -0.39 9.62 20.08
CA PRO A 29 -0.30 8.74 18.93
C PRO A 29 -1.68 8.44 18.33
N VAL A 30 -1.87 8.79 17.06
CA VAL A 30 -3.10 8.57 16.28
C VAL A 30 -2.80 7.74 15.04
N CYS A 31 -3.49 6.61 14.90
CA CYS A 31 -3.42 5.79 13.68
C CYS A 31 -4.13 6.49 12.51
N THR A 32 -3.41 6.68 11.41
CA THR A 32 -3.94 7.30 10.18
C THR A 32 -4.89 6.39 9.39
N ALA A 33 -4.89 5.08 9.66
CA ALA A 33 -5.75 4.13 8.96
C ALA A 33 -7.10 3.87 9.66
N CYS A 34 -7.11 3.75 10.99
CA CYS A 34 -8.33 3.39 11.75
C CYS A 34 -8.75 4.42 12.81
N GLY A 35 -7.98 5.49 13.00
CA GLY A 35 -8.27 6.54 13.98
C GLY A 35 -8.04 6.14 15.44
N ALA A 36 -7.46 4.97 15.72
CA ALA A 36 -7.13 4.56 17.08
C ALA A 36 -6.15 5.55 17.74
N ARG A 37 -6.47 5.98 18.96
CA ARG A 37 -5.63 6.85 19.78
C ARG A 37 -4.97 6.03 20.88
N GLY A 38 -3.64 6.01 20.92
CA GLY A 38 -2.89 5.36 21.99
C GLY A 38 -2.74 6.29 23.19
N GLN A 39 -2.66 5.72 24.39
CA GLN A 39 -2.30 6.48 25.59
C GLN A 39 -0.77 6.63 25.61
N ALA A 40 -0.27 7.85 25.79
CA ALA A 40 1.15 8.08 26.01
C ALA A 40 1.54 7.49 27.38
N GLY A 41 2.09 6.28 27.38
CA GLY A 41 2.53 5.57 28.58
C GLY A 41 4.03 5.31 28.53
N GLU A 42 4.69 5.59 29.67
CA GLU A 42 6.11 5.50 29.96
C GLU A 42 6.92 4.37 29.30
N VAL A 43 8.17 4.72 28.99
CA VAL A 43 9.26 3.84 28.57
C VAL A 43 9.46 2.71 29.58
N ALA A 44 8.93 1.52 29.28
CA ALA A 44 9.30 0.29 29.96
C ALA A 44 9.89 -0.69 28.93
N ARG A 45 11.21 -0.91 29.02
CA ARG A 45 11.89 -2.01 28.33
C ARG A 45 11.56 -3.31 29.06
N PRO A 46 11.17 -4.38 28.36
CA PRO A 46 11.46 -5.72 28.84
C PRO A 46 12.44 -6.43 27.92
N ALA A 47 13.40 -7.10 28.54
CA ALA A 47 14.35 -7.98 27.88
C ALA A 47 13.63 -9.26 27.47
N HIS A 48 13.41 -9.44 26.17
CA HIS A 48 12.97 -10.72 25.61
C HIS A 48 13.95 -11.14 24.51
N HIS A 49 14.62 -12.25 24.75
CA HIS A 49 15.44 -12.94 23.77
C HIS A 49 14.48 -13.73 22.88
N HIS A 50 14.30 -13.31 21.63
CA HIS A 50 13.70 -14.15 20.61
C HIS A 50 14.74 -14.42 19.54
N GLU A 51 15.16 -15.68 19.48
CA GLU A 51 15.91 -16.23 18.37
C GLU A 51 14.93 -16.33 17.20
N HIS A 52 14.98 -15.35 16.30
CA HIS A 52 14.26 -15.42 15.03
C HIS A 52 15.22 -15.97 13.99
N ASP A 53 15.04 -17.24 13.67
CA ASP A 53 15.64 -17.90 12.53
C ASP A 53 15.21 -17.15 11.25
N HIS A 54 16.14 -16.39 10.65
CA HIS A 54 15.96 -15.77 9.34
C HIS A 54 16.17 -16.81 8.24
N ALA A 55 15.35 -17.87 8.26
CA ALA A 55 15.11 -18.69 7.08
C ALA A 55 14.04 -18.04 6.20
N ALA A 56 14.18 -16.74 5.88
CA ALA A 56 13.39 -16.09 4.83
C ALA A 56 14.08 -16.28 3.47
N GLY A 57 14.33 -17.54 3.13
CA GLY A 57 14.53 -17.92 1.73
C GLY A 57 13.18 -17.79 1.04
N ALA A 58 12.99 -16.70 0.28
CA ALA A 58 11.82 -16.50 -0.57
C ALA A 58 11.71 -17.68 -1.55
N GLN A 59 10.85 -18.63 -1.24
CA GLN A 59 10.47 -19.72 -2.13
C GLN A 59 9.34 -19.21 -3.03
N VAL A 60 9.68 -18.34 -3.98
CA VAL A 60 8.75 -17.88 -5.01
C VAL A 60 8.31 -19.07 -5.86
N GLY A 61 7.00 -19.36 -5.87
CA GLY A 61 6.42 -20.40 -6.72
C GLY A 61 5.91 -21.63 -5.99
N ARG A 62 5.65 -21.54 -4.68
CA ARG A 62 4.91 -22.59 -3.97
C ARG A 62 3.41 -22.53 -4.37
N PRO A 63 2.65 -23.64 -4.35
CA PRO A 63 1.25 -23.65 -4.82
C PRO A 63 0.32 -22.61 -4.17
N ASP A 64 0.68 -22.13 -2.98
CA ASP A 64 0.00 -21.03 -2.31
C ASP A 64 0.24 -19.66 -2.96
N ASP A 65 1.41 -19.40 -3.55
CA ASP A 65 1.69 -18.16 -4.27
C ASP A 65 0.86 -18.04 -5.55
N LEU A 66 0.74 -19.12 -6.32
CA LEU A 66 -0.13 -19.16 -7.51
C LEU A 66 -1.61 -19.03 -7.14
N THR A 67 -2.01 -19.64 -6.03
CA THR A 67 -3.38 -19.48 -5.49
C THR A 67 -3.61 -18.02 -5.08
N ARG A 68 -2.62 -17.41 -4.41
CA ARG A 68 -2.66 -16.01 -4.00
C ARG A 68 -2.73 -15.08 -5.21
N LEU A 69 -1.97 -15.33 -6.27
CA LEU A 69 -2.03 -14.54 -7.51
C LEU A 69 -3.41 -14.60 -8.16
N ARG A 70 -4.04 -15.78 -8.20
CA ARG A 70 -5.43 -15.92 -8.71
C ARG A 70 -6.45 -15.12 -7.91
N ILE A 71 -6.19 -14.86 -6.62
CA ILE A 71 -7.04 -14.01 -5.77
C ILE A 71 -6.73 -12.52 -5.96
N LEU A 72 -5.44 -12.17 -6.06
CA LEU A 72 -4.99 -10.77 -6.13
C LEU A 72 -5.30 -10.13 -7.49
N LEU A 73 -5.15 -10.85 -8.60
CA LEU A 73 -5.36 -10.29 -9.94
C LEU A 73 -6.79 -9.75 -10.15
N PRO A 74 -7.88 -10.49 -9.83
CA PRO A 74 -9.23 -9.93 -9.86
C PRO A 74 -9.42 -8.73 -8.95
N HIS A 75 -8.85 -8.78 -7.74
CA HIS A 75 -8.96 -7.67 -6.78
C HIS A 75 -8.28 -6.39 -7.30
N TRP A 76 -7.10 -6.51 -7.91
CA TRP A 76 -6.42 -5.35 -8.52
C TRP A 76 -7.15 -4.82 -9.74
N LEU A 77 -7.74 -5.68 -10.57
CA LEU A 77 -8.58 -5.25 -11.70
C LEU A 77 -9.76 -4.40 -11.21
N GLU A 78 -10.48 -4.87 -10.19
CA GLU A 78 -11.62 -4.16 -9.59
C GLU A 78 -11.18 -2.82 -8.97
N HIS A 79 -10.08 -2.82 -8.22
CA HIS A 79 -9.55 -1.60 -7.61
C HIS A 79 -9.06 -0.57 -8.64
N ASN A 80 -8.43 -1.04 -9.72
CA ASN A 80 -8.02 -0.15 -10.81
C ASN A 80 -9.21 0.46 -11.54
N ASP A 81 -10.34 -0.25 -11.66
CA ASP A 81 -11.58 0.29 -12.22
C ASP A 81 -12.16 1.42 -11.36
N GLU A 82 -12.02 1.36 -10.03
CA GLU A 82 -12.34 2.48 -9.13
C GLU A 82 -11.46 3.70 -9.43
N HIS A 83 -10.14 3.52 -9.48
CA HIS A 83 -9.20 4.59 -9.81
C HIS A 83 -9.46 5.19 -11.20
N LEU A 84 -9.79 4.36 -12.18
CA LEU A 84 -10.13 4.82 -13.53
C LEU A 84 -11.35 5.76 -13.52
N ARG A 85 -12.39 5.44 -12.75
CA ARG A 85 -13.58 6.31 -12.61
C ARG A 85 -13.22 7.65 -11.97
N ASP A 86 -12.44 7.62 -10.91
CA ASP A 86 -12.03 8.83 -10.19
C ASP A 86 -11.11 9.71 -11.05
N LEU A 87 -10.11 9.12 -11.70
CA LEU A 87 -9.19 9.84 -12.58
C LEU A 87 -9.91 10.49 -13.76
N ARG A 88 -10.90 9.82 -14.37
CA ARG A 88 -11.72 10.41 -15.43
C ARG A 88 -12.55 11.58 -14.92
N THR A 89 -13.13 11.45 -13.73
CA THR A 89 -13.90 12.53 -13.09
C THR A 89 -13.01 13.75 -12.85
N TRP A 90 -11.83 13.55 -12.27
CA TRP A 90 -10.88 14.63 -12.02
C TRP A 90 -10.28 15.24 -13.28
N ALA A 91 -10.09 14.46 -14.35
CA ALA A 91 -9.69 14.99 -15.65
C ALA A 91 -10.73 15.96 -16.19
N GLN A 92 -12.02 15.62 -16.11
CA GLN A 92 -13.11 16.50 -16.51
C GLN A 92 -13.19 17.75 -15.64
N THR A 93 -13.06 17.60 -14.31
CA THR A 93 -13.01 18.73 -13.37
C THR A 93 -11.84 19.66 -13.70
N ALA A 94 -10.63 19.13 -13.90
CA ALA A 94 -9.45 19.92 -14.26
C ALA A 94 -9.65 20.69 -15.57
N ARG A 95 -10.29 20.06 -16.56
CA ARG A 95 -10.65 20.70 -17.84
C ARG A 95 -11.64 21.86 -17.63
N GLY A 96 -12.66 21.67 -16.79
CA GLY A 96 -13.61 22.71 -16.42
C GLY A 96 -12.99 23.89 -15.64
N LEU A 97 -11.91 23.64 -14.90
CA LEU A 97 -11.14 24.65 -14.18
C LEU A 97 -10.07 25.36 -15.04
N GLY A 98 -9.97 25.03 -16.34
CA GLY A 98 -8.96 25.58 -17.24
C GLY A 98 -7.55 24.99 -17.07
N ALA A 99 -7.37 24.00 -16.18
CA ALA A 99 -6.11 23.31 -15.93
C ALA A 99 -5.84 22.22 -16.99
N SER A 100 -5.77 22.62 -18.26
CA SER A 100 -5.74 21.70 -19.41
C SER A 100 -4.58 20.72 -19.36
N GLN A 101 -3.37 21.16 -18.97
CA GLN A 101 -2.22 20.28 -18.85
C GLN A 101 -2.42 19.18 -17.80
N ALA A 102 -3.05 19.50 -16.66
CA ALA A 102 -3.36 18.53 -15.62
C ALA A 102 -4.42 17.53 -16.12
N ALA A 103 -5.46 18.00 -16.80
CA ALA A 103 -6.46 17.14 -17.43
C ALA A 103 -5.81 16.14 -18.41
N ASP A 104 -4.91 16.61 -19.29
CA ASP A 104 -4.22 15.75 -20.25
C ASP A 104 -3.26 14.74 -19.59
N LEU A 105 -2.66 15.09 -18.44
CA LEU A 105 -1.86 14.15 -17.64
C LEU A 105 -2.74 13.08 -16.99
N LEU A 106 -3.90 13.45 -16.43
CA LEU A 106 -4.85 12.50 -15.84
C LEU A 106 -5.41 11.56 -16.90
N GLU A 107 -5.76 12.05 -18.10
CA GLU A 107 -6.20 11.21 -19.20
C GLU A 107 -5.11 10.24 -19.69
N ARG A 108 -3.83 10.65 -19.64
CA ARG A 108 -2.70 9.74 -19.88
C ARG A 108 -2.58 8.67 -18.79
N ALA A 109 -2.81 9.03 -17.53
CA ALA A 109 -2.81 8.07 -16.43
C ALA A 109 -3.93 7.03 -16.61
N VAL A 110 -5.14 7.47 -17.00
CA VAL A 110 -6.26 6.58 -17.34
C VAL A 110 -5.85 5.56 -18.41
N ARG A 111 -5.27 6.01 -19.54
CA ARG A 111 -4.87 5.11 -20.64
C ARG A 111 -3.80 4.10 -20.21
N GLN A 112 -2.86 4.51 -19.37
CA GLN A 112 -1.82 3.62 -18.85
C GLN A 112 -2.39 2.58 -17.89
N MET A 113 -3.33 2.97 -17.03
CA MET A 113 -4.00 2.05 -16.11
C MET A 113 -4.90 1.05 -16.86
N GLU A 114 -5.61 1.49 -17.91
CA GLU A 114 -6.34 0.58 -18.79
C GLU A 114 -5.41 -0.43 -19.48
N ALA A 115 -4.20 0.00 -19.87
CA ALA A 115 -3.19 -0.90 -20.42
C ALA A 115 -2.73 -1.92 -19.38
N ALA A 116 -2.43 -1.47 -18.16
CA ALA A 116 -2.12 -2.36 -17.05
C ALA A 116 -3.25 -3.37 -16.79
N ASN A 117 -4.52 -2.94 -16.78
CA ASN A 117 -5.66 -3.85 -16.60
C ASN A 117 -5.73 -4.94 -17.68
N ARG A 118 -5.41 -4.61 -18.95
CA ARG A 118 -5.34 -5.63 -20.01
C ARG A 118 -4.26 -6.67 -19.73
N GLU A 119 -3.08 -6.24 -19.30
CA GLU A 119 -1.99 -7.16 -18.96
C GLU A 119 -2.31 -8.00 -17.71
N LEU A 120 -2.96 -7.42 -16.70
CA LEU A 120 -3.40 -8.15 -15.50
C LEU A 120 -4.47 -9.20 -15.84
N ALA A 121 -5.41 -8.87 -16.71
CA ALA A 121 -6.41 -9.83 -17.20
C ALA A 121 -5.75 -10.96 -17.99
N ALA A 122 -4.83 -10.65 -18.89
CA ALA A 122 -4.07 -11.65 -19.64
C ALA A 122 -3.22 -12.54 -18.71
N ALA A 123 -2.64 -11.97 -17.65
CA ALA A 123 -1.92 -12.74 -16.63
C ALA A 123 -2.85 -13.70 -15.88
N LEU A 124 -4.07 -13.26 -15.54
CA LEU A 124 -5.07 -14.13 -14.90
C LEU A 124 -5.49 -15.28 -15.82
N GLU A 125 -5.72 -15.00 -17.10
CA GLU A 125 -6.03 -16.02 -18.11
C GLU A 125 -4.88 -17.02 -18.26
N ALA A 126 -3.63 -16.56 -18.26
CA ALA A 126 -2.44 -17.41 -18.37
C ALA A 126 -2.25 -18.36 -17.17
N LEU A 127 -2.82 -18.03 -16.01
CA LEU A 127 -2.80 -18.93 -14.84
C LEU A 127 -3.81 -20.09 -14.96
N GLY A 128 -4.73 -20.06 -15.92
CA GLY A 128 -5.79 -21.05 -16.05
C GLY A 128 -6.88 -20.89 -14.98
N HIS A 129 -8.11 -21.26 -15.36
CA HIS A 129 -9.32 -21.16 -14.54
C HIS A 129 -9.23 -22.04 -13.28
#